data_AF-A0A957CR27-F1
#
_entry.id   AF-A0A957CR27-F1
#
_cell.length_a   1.000
_cell.length_b   1.000
_cell.length_c   1.000
_cell.angle_alpha   90.00
_cell.angle_beta   90.00
_cell.angle_gamma   90.00
#
_symmetry.space_group_name_H-M   'P 1'
#
loop_
_entity.id
_entity.type
_entity.pdbx_description
1 polymer ?
#
loop_
_entity_poly.entity_id
_entity_poly.type
_entity_poly.pdbx_seq_one_letter_code
_entity_poly.pdbx_strand_id
1 'polypeptide(L)'
;MNTFYGFGNYAGDYWLVGMEEAGGRTFAEIKKRLCKWQESGGHELEDLPTHAHKMGWGAKYFGENPKWQPTWGKLIRLVLAAERQMGIETAVIKQFQQRRLGRHSSNHCLIELFPLPAKSAGHWIYAHHSTLPFLHSRKQYQTYLAPIRIKHIQQKIKQHQPKAVIFYGWSYRRWWQEIAERPFTKHDNPKCLTAVTNNTLFIVIDHPATTGVTNLYFEQIGSHLNNQFSKEQMKS
;
A
#
# COMPACT_ATOMS: atom_id res chain seq x y z
N MET A 1 0.67 18.02 -1.93
CA MET A 1 -0.21 16.84 -1.86
C MET A 1 -0.19 15.97 -3.11
N ASN A 2 0.13 16.52 -4.30
CA ASN A 2 0.26 15.68 -5.50
C ASN A 2 1.45 14.72 -5.44
N THR A 3 2.42 14.98 -4.57
CA THR A 3 3.70 14.29 -4.54
C THR A 3 3.79 13.18 -3.50
N PHE A 4 3.10 13.20 -2.36
CA PHE A 4 3.16 12.09 -1.41
C PHE A 4 2.43 10.85 -1.95
N TYR A 5 3.09 9.69 -1.93
CA TYR A 5 2.56 8.40 -2.36
C TYR A 5 2.57 7.33 -1.27
N GLY A 6 3.39 7.46 -0.23
CA GLY A 6 3.41 6.51 0.88
C GLY A 6 4.81 6.32 1.43
N PHE A 7 5.24 5.07 1.57
CA PHE A 7 6.45 4.71 2.29
C PHE A 7 7.30 3.63 1.61
N GLY A 8 8.59 3.60 1.93
CA GLY A 8 9.54 2.65 1.35
C GLY A 8 10.19 3.20 0.08
N ASN A 9 10.42 2.36 -0.92
CA ASN A 9 11.15 2.76 -2.12
C ASN A 9 10.60 2.08 -3.38
N TYR A 10 10.71 2.75 -4.52
CA TYR A 10 10.24 2.20 -5.80
C TYR A 10 11.14 1.09 -6.35
N ALA A 11 12.36 0.92 -5.86
CA ALA A 11 13.26 -0.14 -6.34
C ALA A 11 12.93 -1.54 -5.78
N GLY A 12 12.01 -1.64 -4.81
CA GLY A 12 11.59 -2.90 -4.23
C GLY A 12 10.77 -3.76 -5.20
N ASP A 13 10.92 -5.08 -5.08
CA ASP A 13 10.22 -6.08 -5.88
C ASP A 13 8.70 -6.06 -5.70
N TYR A 14 8.22 -5.67 -4.50
CA TYR A 14 6.82 -5.80 -4.12
C TYR A 14 6.19 -4.44 -3.79
N TRP A 15 5.21 -4.02 -4.60
CA TRP A 15 4.51 -2.76 -4.38
C TRP A 15 3.13 -3.04 -3.79
N LEU A 16 2.94 -2.71 -2.52
CA LEU A 16 1.68 -2.89 -1.81
C LEU A 16 0.87 -1.60 -1.96
N VAL A 17 -0.20 -1.65 -2.74
CA VAL A 17 -0.99 -0.47 -3.13
C VAL A 17 -2.38 -0.50 -2.50
N GLY A 18 -2.60 0.45 -1.59
CA GLY A 18 -3.86 0.67 -0.88
C GLY A 18 -4.69 1.81 -1.45
N MET A 19 -5.90 1.90 -0.92
CA MET A 19 -6.90 2.88 -1.33
C MET A 19 -6.58 4.30 -0.85
N GLU A 20 -6.28 4.44 0.43
CA GLU A 20 -6.10 5.71 1.11
C GLU A 20 -5.32 5.56 2.42
N GLU A 21 -4.65 6.64 2.80
CA GLU A 21 -3.96 6.74 4.08
C GLU A 21 -4.89 6.47 5.27
N ALA A 22 -4.37 5.76 6.27
CA ALA A 22 -5.08 5.57 7.53
C ALA A 22 -4.89 6.78 8.47
N GLY A 23 -5.80 6.93 9.43
CA GLY A 23 -5.71 7.95 10.48
C GLY A 23 -6.47 9.24 10.15
N GLY A 24 -5.97 10.38 10.66
CA GLY A 24 -6.55 11.70 10.39
C GLY A 24 -7.98 11.87 10.91
N ARG A 25 -8.20 11.62 12.20
CA ARG A 25 -9.53 11.75 12.83
C ARG A 25 -9.96 13.21 12.98
N THR A 26 -9.00 14.13 13.02
CA THR A 26 -9.23 15.56 13.14
C THR A 26 -8.41 16.32 12.11
N PHE A 27 -8.88 17.51 11.73
CA PHE A 27 -8.12 18.37 10.84
C PHE A 27 -6.77 18.79 11.45
N ALA A 28 -6.68 18.90 12.78
CA ALA A 28 -5.43 19.21 13.48
C ALA A 28 -4.37 18.11 13.29
N GLU A 29 -4.76 16.83 13.40
CA GLU A 29 -3.88 15.69 13.12
C GLU A 29 -3.39 15.70 11.67
N ILE A 30 -4.28 15.98 10.72
CA ILE A 30 -3.95 16.04 9.30
C ILE A 30 -3.00 17.21 9.02
N LYS A 31 -3.32 18.40 9.52
CA LYS A 31 -2.47 19.59 9.39
C LYS A 31 -1.07 19.32 9.94
N LYS A 32 -0.97 18.73 11.14
CA LYS A 32 0.30 18.33 11.75
C LYS A 32 1.08 17.38 10.82
N ARG A 33 0.43 16.36 10.27
CA ARG A 33 1.05 15.40 9.34
C ARG A 33 1.59 16.10 8.09
N LEU A 34 0.81 16.99 7.50
CA LEU A 34 1.18 17.73 6.30
C LEU A 34 2.36 18.67 6.55
N CYS A 35 2.35 19.42 7.65
CA CYS A 35 3.47 20.29 8.01
C CYS A 35 4.74 19.46 8.22
N LYS A 36 4.66 18.34 8.94
CA LYS A 36 5.83 17.47 9.17
C LYS A 36 6.39 16.85 7.89
N TRP A 37 5.52 16.47 6.96
CA TRP A 37 5.92 15.98 5.64
C TRP A 37 6.62 17.09 4.82
N GLN A 38 6.08 18.31 4.83
CA GLN A 38 6.70 19.47 4.17
C GLN A 38 8.06 19.83 4.79
N GLU A 39 8.15 19.89 6.11
CA GLU A 39 9.41 20.10 6.86
C GLU A 39 10.45 19.01 6.56
N SER A 40 10.01 17.82 6.17
CA SER A 40 10.87 16.68 5.83
C SER A 40 11.25 16.64 4.35
N GLY A 41 11.04 17.72 3.58
CA GLY A 41 11.41 17.82 2.18
C GLY A 41 10.34 17.38 1.19
N GLY A 42 9.17 16.95 1.65
CA GLY A 42 8.02 16.67 0.78
C GLY A 42 8.22 15.49 -0.18
N HIS A 43 8.98 14.48 0.23
CA HIS A 43 9.30 13.30 -0.59
C HIS A 43 8.07 12.50 -1.01
N GLU A 44 8.19 11.79 -2.14
CA GLU A 44 7.12 10.92 -2.64
C GLU A 44 6.91 9.70 -1.75
N LEU A 45 8.01 9.03 -1.38
CA LEU A 45 8.01 7.92 -0.43
C LEU A 45 8.90 8.27 0.76
N GLU A 46 8.33 8.26 1.96
CA GLU A 46 9.07 8.48 3.21
C GLU A 46 9.53 7.15 3.84
N ASP A 47 10.48 7.21 4.77
CA ASP A 47 10.80 6.08 5.64
C ASP A 47 9.73 6.00 6.75
N LEU A 48 8.94 4.92 6.74
CA LEU A 48 7.80 4.75 7.65
C LEU A 48 8.21 4.82 9.12
N PRO A 49 9.25 4.08 9.60
CA PRO A 49 9.71 4.22 10.98
C PRO A 49 10.12 5.65 11.34
N THR A 50 10.85 6.35 10.47
CA THR A 50 11.24 7.75 10.70
C THR A 50 10.00 8.66 10.83
N HIS A 51 9.07 8.53 9.89
CA HIS A 51 7.80 9.26 9.91
C HIS A 51 7.01 8.96 11.20
N ALA A 52 6.96 7.69 11.61
CA ALA A 52 6.29 7.23 12.82
C ALA A 52 6.80 7.94 14.08
N HIS A 53 8.13 8.04 14.23
CA HIS A 53 8.76 8.71 15.37
C HIS A 53 8.45 10.21 15.37
N LYS A 54 8.54 10.89 14.21
CA LYS A 54 8.17 12.31 14.07
C LYS A 54 6.71 12.58 14.44
N MET A 55 5.83 11.62 14.17
CA MET A 55 4.42 11.73 14.48
C MET A 55 4.03 11.27 15.90
N GLY A 56 5.00 10.79 16.70
CA GLY A 56 4.81 10.41 18.10
C GLY A 56 4.23 9.00 18.31
N TRP A 57 4.19 8.15 17.28
CA TRP A 57 3.75 6.76 17.38
C TRP A 57 4.82 5.73 16.98
N GLY A 58 6.06 6.18 16.79
CA GLY A 58 7.24 5.35 16.51
C GLY A 58 7.48 4.29 17.58
N ALA A 59 7.64 4.69 18.84
CA ALA A 59 7.89 3.76 19.95
C ALA A 59 6.81 2.67 20.06
N LYS A 60 5.54 3.02 19.80
CA LYS A 60 4.41 2.09 19.87
C LYS A 60 4.47 0.98 18.84
N TYR A 61 4.95 1.26 17.62
CA TYR A 61 4.87 0.31 16.51
C TYR A 61 6.24 -0.14 15.95
N PHE A 62 7.31 0.57 16.28
CA PHE A 62 8.67 0.34 15.80
C PHE A 62 9.71 0.39 16.92
N GLY A 63 9.29 0.51 18.18
CA GLY A 63 10.16 0.36 19.35
C GLY A 63 10.57 -1.09 19.61
N GLU A 64 11.20 -1.36 20.76
CA GLU A 64 11.72 -2.68 21.12
C GLU A 64 10.64 -3.76 21.22
N ASN A 65 9.47 -3.41 21.76
CA ASN A 65 8.31 -4.28 21.92
C ASN A 65 7.13 -3.73 21.11
N PRO A 66 7.18 -3.82 19.76
CA PRO A 66 6.22 -3.15 18.92
C PRO A 66 4.82 -3.77 19.10
N LYS A 67 3.81 -2.90 19.23
CA LYS A 67 2.41 -3.30 19.17
C LYS A 67 2.10 -3.85 17.79
N TRP A 68 1.37 -4.96 17.78
CA TRP A 68 0.82 -5.54 16.58
C TRP A 68 -0.15 -4.57 15.88
N GLN A 69 0.10 -4.27 14.61
CA GLN A 69 -0.84 -3.56 13.74
C GLN A 69 -1.45 -4.59 12.76
N PRO A 70 -2.77 -4.90 12.83
CA PRO A 70 -3.35 -6.01 12.08
C PRO A 70 -3.22 -5.93 10.55
N THR A 71 -3.40 -4.74 9.97
CA THR A 71 -3.27 -4.51 8.52
C THR A 71 -1.85 -4.80 8.05
N TRP A 72 -0.85 -4.18 8.69
CA TRP A 72 0.56 -4.37 8.40
C TRP A 72 0.96 -5.81 8.59
N GLY A 73 0.48 -6.45 9.67
CA GLY A 73 0.77 -7.85 9.95
C GLY A 73 0.39 -8.78 8.79
N LYS A 74 -0.77 -8.57 8.17
CA LYS A 74 -1.22 -9.36 7.02
C LYS A 74 -0.42 -9.04 5.74
N LEU A 75 -0.10 -7.77 5.49
CA LEU A 75 0.75 -7.40 4.35
C LEU A 75 2.18 -7.95 4.49
N ILE A 76 2.73 -7.95 5.71
CA ILE A 76 4.03 -8.55 6.01
C ILE A 76 4.01 -10.06 5.75
N ARG A 77 2.96 -10.77 6.19
CA ARG A 77 2.82 -12.21 5.90
C ARG A 77 2.87 -12.51 4.41
N LEU A 78 2.19 -11.69 3.60
CA LEU A 78 2.21 -11.81 2.14
C LEU A 78 3.63 -11.66 1.60
N VAL A 79 4.35 -10.59 1.98
CA VAL A 79 5.72 -10.35 1.50
C VAL A 79 6.66 -11.48 1.92
N LEU A 80 6.59 -11.90 3.19
CA LEU A 80 7.39 -13.01 3.71
C LEU A 80 7.12 -14.33 2.98
N ALA A 81 5.85 -14.66 2.70
CA ALA A 81 5.50 -15.86 1.96
C ALA A 81 5.95 -15.79 0.48
N ALA A 82 5.92 -14.61 -0.14
CA ALA A 82 6.49 -14.38 -1.47
C ALA A 82 8.02 -14.53 -1.49
N GLU A 83 8.69 -14.19 -0.39
CA GLU A 83 10.13 -14.42 -0.15
C GLU A 83 10.46 -15.88 0.26
N ARG A 84 9.49 -16.82 0.13
CA ARG A 84 9.63 -18.25 0.48
C ARG A 84 9.89 -18.52 1.96
N GLN A 85 9.54 -17.59 2.85
CA GLN A 85 9.65 -17.84 4.27
C GLN A 85 8.49 -18.72 4.77
N MET A 86 8.84 -19.80 5.46
CA MET A 86 7.92 -20.72 6.12
C MET A 86 7.81 -20.38 7.62
N GLY A 87 6.75 -20.85 8.29
CA GLY A 87 6.59 -20.65 9.74
C GLY A 87 6.47 -19.18 10.15
N ILE A 88 5.57 -18.43 9.51
CA ILE A 88 5.42 -16.99 9.73
C ILE A 88 4.67 -16.73 11.05
N GLU A 89 5.43 -16.74 12.13
CA GLU A 89 4.95 -16.48 13.49
C GLU A 89 4.88 -14.99 13.82
N THR A 90 4.14 -14.64 14.88
CA THR A 90 3.99 -13.25 15.32
C THR A 90 5.32 -12.57 15.63
N ALA A 91 6.31 -13.30 16.16
CA ALA A 91 7.64 -12.77 16.47
C ALA A 91 8.37 -12.31 15.19
N VAL A 92 8.36 -13.15 14.14
CA VAL A 92 8.92 -12.83 12.82
C VAL A 92 8.29 -11.56 12.24
N ILE A 93 6.96 -11.45 12.33
CA ILE A 93 6.26 -10.30 11.78
C ILE A 93 6.56 -9.02 12.56
N LYS A 94 6.63 -9.09 13.89
CA LYS A 94 7.06 -7.94 14.71
C LYS A 94 8.47 -7.48 14.37
N GLN A 95 9.39 -8.42 14.15
CA GLN A 95 10.75 -8.13 13.73
C GLN A 95 10.77 -7.45 12.35
N PHE A 96 10.02 -7.97 11.39
CA PHE A 96 9.88 -7.36 10.08
C PHE A 96 9.26 -5.96 10.17
N GLN A 97 8.19 -5.78 10.97
CA GLN A 97 7.56 -4.48 11.19
C GLN A 97 8.58 -3.46 11.70
N GLN A 98 9.37 -3.82 12.71
CA GLN A 98 10.39 -2.95 13.31
C GLN A 98 11.52 -2.62 12.33
N ARG A 99 12.00 -3.62 11.57
CA ARG A 99 13.28 -3.53 10.86
C ARG A 99 13.16 -3.31 9.35
N ARG A 100 12.05 -3.67 8.71
CA ARG A 100 11.91 -3.70 7.24
C ARG A 100 10.71 -2.92 6.71
N LEU A 101 9.57 -2.93 7.43
CA LEU A 101 8.32 -2.38 6.88
C LEU A 101 8.46 -0.90 6.50
N GLY A 102 8.24 -0.58 5.22
CA GLY A 102 8.20 0.79 4.71
C GLY A 102 9.52 1.55 4.85
N ARG A 103 10.65 0.84 4.94
CA ARG A 103 11.98 1.47 4.94
C ARG A 103 12.48 1.73 3.52
N HIS A 104 13.34 2.74 3.36
CA HIS A 104 13.97 3.03 2.07
C HIS A 104 14.87 1.90 1.56
N SER A 105 15.40 1.05 2.45
CA SER A 105 16.26 -0.09 2.11
C SER A 105 15.52 -1.42 1.97
N SER A 106 14.19 -1.43 2.10
CA SER A 106 13.43 -2.69 2.05
C SER A 106 13.17 -3.14 0.60
N ASN A 107 12.75 -4.39 0.43
CA ASN A 107 12.36 -4.92 -0.88
C ASN A 107 10.89 -4.63 -1.25
N HIS A 108 10.29 -3.59 -0.68
CA HIS A 108 8.89 -3.26 -0.92
C HIS A 108 8.58 -1.78 -0.66
N CYS A 109 7.47 -1.30 -1.23
CA CYS A 109 6.87 -0.03 -0.84
C CYS A 109 5.39 -0.19 -0.48
N LEU A 110 4.91 0.74 0.33
CA LEU A 110 3.50 0.96 0.64
C LEU A 110 3.08 2.21 -0.13
N ILE A 111 2.10 2.08 -1.02
CA ILE A 111 1.60 3.20 -1.83
C ILE A 111 0.10 3.35 -1.55
N GLU A 112 -0.36 4.58 -1.37
CA GLU A 112 -1.79 4.87 -1.28
C GLU A 112 -2.24 5.64 -2.53
N LEU A 113 -3.31 5.14 -3.17
CA LEU A 113 -3.89 5.81 -4.33
C LEU A 113 -4.37 7.22 -3.97
N PHE A 114 -4.88 7.44 -2.75
CA PHE A 114 -5.28 8.74 -2.27
C PHE A 114 -4.54 9.14 -0.97
N PRO A 115 -3.82 10.28 -0.95
CA PRO A 115 -3.00 10.67 0.20
C PRO A 115 -3.79 11.17 1.41
N LEU A 116 -5.02 11.62 1.21
CA LEU A 116 -5.87 12.13 2.29
C LEU A 116 -6.68 11.01 2.93
N PRO A 117 -6.58 10.82 4.26
CA PRO A 117 -7.42 9.86 4.95
C PRO A 117 -8.89 10.30 4.93
N ALA A 118 -9.81 9.36 4.75
CA ALA A 118 -11.18 9.53 5.21
C ALA A 118 -11.64 8.31 6.01
N LYS A 119 -12.12 8.57 7.22
CA LYS A 119 -12.53 7.51 8.15
C LYS A 119 -13.71 6.68 7.62
N SER A 120 -14.59 7.28 6.82
CA SER A 120 -15.73 6.62 6.20
C SER A 120 -16.24 7.44 5.01
N ALA A 121 -17.13 6.84 4.20
CA ALA A 121 -17.75 7.50 3.05
C ALA A 121 -18.51 8.79 3.42
N GLY A 122 -19.03 8.89 4.65
CA GLY A 122 -19.77 10.07 5.13
C GLY A 122 -18.93 11.11 5.88
N HIS A 123 -17.63 10.86 6.11
CA HIS A 123 -16.79 11.75 6.91
C HIS A 123 -15.71 12.41 6.05
N TRP A 124 -16.06 13.54 5.42
CA TRP A 124 -15.18 14.33 4.55
C TRP A 124 -14.94 15.74 5.12
N ILE A 125 -14.05 15.83 6.11
CA ILE A 125 -13.80 17.05 6.90
C ILE A 125 -13.14 18.18 6.11
N TYR A 126 -12.55 17.89 4.94
CA TYR A 126 -11.79 18.86 4.15
C TYR A 126 -12.63 19.99 3.59
N ALA A 127 -13.92 19.75 3.33
CA ALA A 127 -14.84 20.74 2.79
C ALA A 127 -14.98 21.98 3.68
N HIS A 128 -14.84 21.82 5.00
CA HIS A 128 -14.94 22.90 5.98
C HIS A 128 -13.62 23.65 6.21
N HIS A 129 -12.52 23.13 5.67
CA HIS A 129 -11.17 23.61 5.99
C HIS A 129 -10.34 23.97 4.76
N SER A 130 -10.89 23.84 3.55
CA SER A 130 -10.19 24.15 2.32
C SER A 130 -11.12 24.86 1.34
N THR A 131 -10.56 25.84 0.63
CA THR A 131 -11.20 26.52 -0.51
C THR A 131 -10.92 25.83 -1.84
N LEU A 132 -10.15 24.74 -1.84
CA LEU A 132 -9.83 24.00 -3.06
C LEU A 132 -11.08 23.28 -3.58
N PRO A 133 -11.54 23.55 -4.82
CA PRO A 133 -12.82 23.01 -5.31
C PRO A 133 -12.89 21.48 -5.29
N PHE A 134 -11.77 20.81 -5.57
CA PHE A 134 -11.71 19.35 -5.56
C PHE A 134 -11.77 18.75 -4.16
N LEU A 135 -11.61 19.53 -3.07
CA LEU A 135 -11.74 19.06 -1.69
C LEU A 135 -13.14 19.29 -1.09
N HIS A 136 -14.10 19.81 -1.86
CA HIS A 136 -15.48 19.98 -1.37
C HIS A 136 -16.22 18.66 -1.12
N SER A 137 -15.88 17.60 -1.85
CA SER A 137 -16.44 16.27 -1.61
C SER A 137 -15.43 15.18 -1.93
N ARG A 138 -15.58 14.01 -1.29
CA ARG A 138 -14.75 12.84 -1.59
C ARG A 138 -14.83 12.44 -3.07
N LYS A 139 -16.02 12.54 -3.68
CA LYS A 139 -16.23 12.24 -5.10
C LYS A 139 -15.43 13.18 -5.99
N GLN A 140 -15.49 14.49 -5.74
CA GLN A 140 -14.71 15.48 -6.52
C GLN A 140 -13.21 15.26 -6.33
N TYR A 141 -12.78 14.98 -5.10
CA TYR A 141 -11.39 14.69 -4.77
C TYR A 141 -10.86 13.49 -5.53
N GLN A 142 -11.61 12.38 -5.53
CA GLN A 142 -11.24 11.18 -6.27
C GLN A 142 -11.26 11.41 -7.78
N THR A 143 -12.29 12.08 -8.29
CA THR A 143 -12.41 12.40 -9.74
C THR A 143 -11.23 13.25 -10.22
N TYR A 144 -10.81 14.22 -9.41
CA TYR A 144 -9.70 15.10 -9.72
C TYR A 144 -8.34 14.40 -9.61
N LEU A 145 -8.09 13.66 -8.51
CA LEU A 145 -6.76 13.08 -8.27
C LEU A 145 -6.52 11.74 -8.95
N ALA A 146 -7.53 10.89 -9.13
CA ALA A 146 -7.35 9.55 -9.68
C ALA A 146 -6.54 9.54 -11.00
N PRO A 147 -6.90 10.30 -12.04
CA PRO A 147 -6.15 10.26 -13.31
C PRO A 147 -4.69 10.70 -13.16
N ILE A 148 -4.43 11.71 -12.33
CA ILE A 148 -3.06 12.21 -12.07
C ILE A 148 -2.23 11.12 -11.39
N ARG A 149 -2.79 10.48 -10.37
CA ARG A 149 -2.07 9.51 -9.54
C ARG A 149 -1.91 8.17 -10.22
N ILE A 150 -2.92 7.71 -10.95
CA ILE A 150 -2.83 6.51 -11.81
C ILE A 150 -1.70 6.68 -12.82
N LYS A 151 -1.65 7.82 -13.52
CA LYS A 151 -0.58 8.10 -14.49
C LYS A 151 0.80 8.09 -13.85
N HIS A 152 0.96 8.69 -12.68
CA HIS A 152 2.23 8.68 -11.96
C HIS A 152 2.64 7.27 -11.55
N ILE A 153 1.72 6.49 -10.97
CA ILE A 153 2.00 5.11 -10.55
C ILE A 153 2.38 4.25 -11.77
N GLN A 154 1.67 4.38 -12.89
CA GLN A 154 2.03 3.70 -14.15
C GLN A 154 3.43 4.08 -14.63
N GLN A 155 3.79 5.36 -14.60
CA GLN A 155 5.13 5.83 -14.96
C GLN A 155 6.20 5.21 -14.06
N LYS A 156 5.97 5.18 -12.75
CA LYS A 156 6.88 4.56 -11.80
C LYS A 156 7.01 3.06 -12.03
N ILE A 157 5.90 2.35 -12.29
CA ILE A 157 5.94 0.91 -12.62
C ILE A 157 6.75 0.67 -13.89
N LYS A 158 6.54 1.46 -14.95
CA LYS A 158 7.31 1.38 -16.20
C LYS A 158 8.81 1.62 -15.98
N GLN A 159 9.14 2.58 -15.11
CA GLN A 159 10.53 2.93 -14.77
C GLN A 159 11.24 1.86 -13.93
N HIS A 160 10.55 1.30 -12.93
CA HIS A 160 11.17 0.46 -11.91
C HIS A 160 10.93 -1.03 -12.09
N GLN A 161 9.93 -1.42 -12.90
CA GLN A 161 9.59 -2.81 -13.22
C GLN A 161 9.57 -3.74 -11.99
N PRO A 162 8.74 -3.44 -10.97
CA PRO A 162 8.62 -4.34 -9.83
C PRO A 162 8.16 -5.73 -10.28
N LYS A 163 8.58 -6.76 -9.54
CA LYS A 163 8.08 -8.13 -9.78
C LYS A 163 6.57 -8.18 -9.64
N ALA A 164 6.03 -7.60 -8.56
CA ALA A 164 4.59 -7.57 -8.33
C ALA A 164 4.06 -6.22 -7.83
N VAL A 165 2.87 -5.88 -8.30
CA VAL A 165 2.02 -4.80 -7.78
C VAL A 165 0.76 -5.42 -7.18
N ILE A 166 0.62 -5.30 -5.87
CA ILE A 166 -0.41 -5.93 -5.05
C ILE A 166 -1.41 -4.86 -4.61
N PHE A 167 -2.56 -4.83 -5.26
CA PHE A 167 -3.68 -3.99 -4.88
C PHE A 167 -4.54 -4.67 -3.82
N TYR A 168 -4.89 -3.96 -2.75
CA TYR A 168 -5.82 -4.49 -1.74
C TYR A 168 -7.08 -3.64 -1.60
N GLY A 169 -8.24 -4.28 -1.73
CA GLY A 169 -9.56 -3.64 -1.68
C GLY A 169 -10.29 -3.65 -3.02
N TRP A 170 -11.39 -4.41 -3.08
CA TRP A 170 -12.17 -4.65 -4.30
C TRP A 170 -12.98 -3.46 -4.81
N SER A 171 -13.34 -2.52 -3.93
CA SER A 171 -14.12 -1.34 -4.30
C SER A 171 -13.40 -0.44 -5.31
N TYR A 172 -12.06 -0.53 -5.36
CA TYR A 172 -11.20 0.28 -6.22
C TYR A 172 -10.74 -0.47 -7.48
N ARG A 173 -11.33 -1.65 -7.77
CA ARG A 173 -10.94 -2.52 -8.90
C ARG A 173 -10.85 -1.80 -10.25
N ARG A 174 -11.71 -0.80 -10.49
CA ARG A 174 -11.70 -0.02 -11.72
C ARG A 174 -10.37 0.72 -11.88
N TRP A 175 -9.92 1.42 -10.84
CA TRP A 175 -8.64 2.13 -10.86
C TRP A 175 -7.46 1.16 -10.86
N TRP A 176 -7.56 0.02 -10.19
CA TRP A 176 -6.55 -1.03 -10.29
C TRP A 176 -6.37 -1.53 -11.72
N GLN A 177 -7.48 -1.71 -12.46
CA GLN A 177 -7.43 -2.12 -13.86
C GLN A 177 -6.84 -1.03 -14.75
N GLU A 178 -7.17 0.23 -14.48
CA GLU A 178 -6.57 1.38 -15.15
C GLU A 178 -5.05 1.41 -14.91
N ILE A 179 -4.56 1.21 -13.69
CA ILE A 179 -3.12 1.14 -13.37
C ILE A 179 -2.44 -0.04 -14.07
N ALA A 180 -3.06 -1.21 -14.09
CA ALA A 180 -2.49 -2.41 -14.72
C ALA A 180 -2.45 -2.33 -16.26
N GLU A 181 -3.19 -1.38 -16.86
CA GLU A 181 -3.35 -1.21 -18.31
C GLU A 181 -3.83 -2.49 -19.03
N ARG A 182 -4.45 -3.40 -18.29
CA ARG A 182 -4.89 -4.73 -18.76
C ARG A 182 -6.13 -5.20 -17.99
N PRO A 183 -7.02 -5.98 -18.64
CA PRO A 183 -8.10 -6.65 -17.93
C PRO A 183 -7.54 -7.71 -16.98
N PHE A 184 -8.25 -7.91 -15.88
CA PHE A 184 -7.90 -8.88 -14.86
C PHE A 184 -8.56 -10.24 -15.11
N THR A 185 -7.82 -11.32 -14.87
CA THR A 185 -8.32 -12.70 -14.83
C THR A 185 -8.62 -13.13 -13.39
N LYS A 186 -9.77 -13.76 -13.16
CA LYS A 186 -10.20 -14.22 -11.84
C LYS A 186 -9.59 -15.57 -11.48
N HIS A 187 -9.19 -15.71 -10.22
CA HIS A 187 -8.81 -16.97 -9.58
C HIS A 187 -9.64 -17.18 -8.32
N ASP A 188 -10.02 -18.43 -8.05
CA ASP A 188 -10.82 -18.77 -6.87
C ASP A 188 -9.98 -19.38 -5.73
N ASN A 189 -8.77 -19.87 -6.01
CA ASN A 189 -7.89 -20.46 -4.99
C ASN A 189 -6.40 -20.12 -5.22
N PRO A 190 -5.83 -19.15 -4.47
CA PRO A 190 -6.54 -18.22 -3.59
C PRO A 190 -7.45 -17.26 -4.39
N LYS A 191 -8.50 -16.75 -3.75
CA LYS A 191 -9.40 -15.77 -4.37
C LYS A 191 -8.65 -14.48 -4.68
N CYS A 192 -8.39 -14.20 -5.94
CA CYS A 192 -7.72 -12.99 -6.40
C CYS A 192 -8.05 -12.67 -7.86
N LEU A 193 -7.59 -11.51 -8.32
CA LEU A 193 -7.50 -11.19 -9.74
C LEU A 193 -6.05 -11.02 -10.13
N THR A 194 -5.66 -11.44 -11.33
CA THR A 194 -4.28 -11.22 -11.83
C THR A 194 -4.25 -10.66 -13.24
N ALA A 195 -3.23 -9.86 -13.54
CA ALA A 195 -2.86 -9.46 -14.89
C ALA A 195 -1.33 -9.41 -14.97
N VAL A 196 -0.76 -9.58 -16.17
CA VAL A 196 0.69 -9.45 -16.39
C VAL A 196 0.93 -8.42 -17.50
N THR A 197 1.79 -7.45 -17.23
CA THR A 197 2.24 -6.44 -18.19
C THR A 197 3.73 -6.23 -18.01
N ASN A 198 4.52 -6.39 -19.09
CA ASN A 198 5.97 -6.13 -19.09
C ASN A 198 6.71 -6.80 -17.92
N ASN A 199 6.46 -8.09 -17.68
CA ASN A 199 7.04 -8.89 -16.58
C ASN A 199 6.67 -8.44 -15.16
N THR A 200 5.78 -7.47 -14.99
CA THR A 200 5.17 -7.14 -13.70
C THR A 200 3.85 -7.89 -13.54
N LEU A 201 3.73 -8.65 -12.45
CA LEU A 201 2.50 -9.30 -12.03
C LEU A 201 1.65 -8.33 -11.22
N PHE A 202 0.45 -8.04 -11.70
CA PHE A 202 -0.56 -7.28 -10.99
C PHE A 202 -1.51 -8.24 -10.30
N ILE A 203 -1.83 -8.01 -9.03
CA ILE A 203 -2.79 -8.82 -8.29
C ILE A 203 -3.76 -7.94 -7.49
N VAL A 204 -5.04 -8.28 -7.49
CA VAL A 204 -6.06 -7.66 -6.62
C VAL A 204 -6.51 -8.68 -5.58
N ILE A 205 -6.47 -8.27 -4.32
CA ILE A 205 -6.79 -9.11 -3.16
C ILE A 205 -7.78 -8.44 -2.21
N ASP A 206 -8.29 -9.23 -1.27
CA ASP A 206 -9.09 -8.70 -0.17
C ASP A 206 -8.30 -7.68 0.68
N HIS A 207 -8.99 -6.66 1.17
CA HIS A 207 -8.39 -5.69 2.08
C HIS A 207 -8.02 -6.36 3.42
N PRO A 208 -6.85 -6.09 4.02
CA PRO A 208 -6.44 -6.73 5.28
C PRO A 208 -7.40 -6.54 6.45
N ALA A 209 -8.16 -5.45 6.46
CA ALA A 209 -9.15 -5.15 7.49
C ALA A 209 -10.54 -5.77 7.23
N THR A 210 -10.77 -6.44 6.10
CA THR A 210 -12.07 -7.07 5.80
C THR A 210 -12.34 -8.22 6.77
N THR A 211 -13.55 -8.24 7.33
CA THR A 211 -14.04 -9.32 8.21
C THR A 211 -13.98 -10.67 7.49
N GLY A 212 -13.51 -11.71 8.17
CA GLY A 212 -13.44 -13.07 7.64
C GLY A 212 -12.17 -13.39 6.84
N VAL A 213 -11.36 -12.39 6.47
CA VAL A 213 -10.10 -12.62 5.75
C VAL A 213 -9.01 -13.07 6.73
N THR A 214 -8.44 -14.24 6.49
CA THR A 214 -7.50 -14.92 7.41
C THR A 214 -6.04 -14.56 7.13
N ASN A 215 -5.15 -14.90 8.07
CA ASN A 215 -3.70 -14.81 7.84
C ASN A 215 -3.25 -15.78 6.74
N LEU A 216 -3.79 -17.00 6.76
CA LEU A 216 -3.52 -18.04 5.76
C LEU A 216 -3.80 -17.56 4.33
N TYR A 217 -4.86 -16.78 4.13
CA TYR A 217 -5.15 -16.18 2.82
C TYR A 217 -3.98 -15.32 2.29
N PHE A 218 -3.41 -14.44 3.13
CA PHE A 218 -2.29 -13.60 2.72
C PHE A 218 -1.01 -14.40 2.45
N GLU A 219 -0.80 -15.48 3.21
CA GLU A 219 0.32 -16.40 2.99
C GLU A 219 0.15 -17.16 1.66
N GLN A 220 -1.06 -17.67 1.38
CA GLN A 220 -1.40 -18.32 0.10
C GLN A 220 -1.21 -17.39 -1.10
N ILE A 221 -1.60 -16.12 -0.97
CA ILE A 221 -1.32 -15.10 -1.98
C ILE A 221 0.18 -14.93 -2.20
N GLY A 222 0.97 -14.81 -1.12
CA GLY A 222 2.43 -14.68 -1.23
C GLY A 222 3.07 -15.88 -1.92
N SER A 223 2.68 -17.11 -1.54
CA SER A 223 3.16 -18.32 -2.22
C SER A 223 2.73 -18.38 -3.69
N HIS A 224 1.52 -17.91 -4.02
CA HIS A 224 1.05 -17.82 -5.40
C HIS A 224 1.93 -16.90 -6.24
N LEU A 225 2.31 -15.71 -5.72
CA LEU A 225 3.22 -14.79 -6.41
C LEU A 225 4.54 -15.48 -6.78
N ASN A 226 5.18 -16.13 -5.81
CA ASN A 226 6.44 -16.84 -6.04
C ASN A 226 6.34 -17.95 -7.12
N ASN A 227 5.23 -18.69 -7.13
CA ASN A 227 5.01 -19.77 -8.09
C ASN A 227 4.83 -19.26 -9.53
N GLN A 228 4.24 -18.07 -9.71
CA GLN A 228 4.11 -17.46 -11.03
C GLN A 228 5.48 -17.08 -11.59
N PHE A 229 6.34 -16.43 -10.79
CA PHE A 229 7.69 -16.07 -11.22
C PHE A 229 8.56 -17.29 -11.55
N SER A 230 8.40 -18.38 -10.78
CA SER A 230 9.15 -19.63 -11.04
C SER A 230 8.71 -20.29 -12.36
N LYS A 231 7.44 -20.17 -12.76
CA LYS A 231 6.93 -20.71 -14.03
C LYS A 231 7.38 -19.89 -15.24
N GLU A 232 7.53 -18.57 -15.10
CA GLU A 232 8.01 -17.71 -16.18
C GLU A 232 9.50 -17.91 -16.46
N GLN A 233 10.32 -18.10 -15.43
CA GLN A 233 11.76 -18.40 -15.58
C GLN A 233 12.05 -19.75 -16.25
N MET A 234 11.13 -20.71 -16.20
CA MET A 234 11.27 -21.99 -16.90
C MET A 234 10.84 -21.94 -18.38
N LYS A 235 10.22 -20.83 -18.82
CA LYS A 235 9.75 -20.66 -20.20
C LYS A 235 10.66 -19.75 -21.05
N SER A 236 11.66 -19.12 -20.44
CA SER A 236 12.71 -18.32 -21.07
C SER A 236 14.00 -19.12 -21.23
#